data_AF-A0AAQ3US38-F1
#
_entry.id   AF-A0AAQ3US38-F1
#
_cell.length_a   1.000
_cell.length_b   1.000
_cell.length_c   1.000
_cell.angle_alpha   90.00
_cell.angle_beta   90.00
_cell.angle_gamma   90.00
#
_symmetry.space_group_name_H-M   'P 1'
#
loop_
_entity.id
_entity.type
_entity.pdbx_description
1 polymer ?
#
loop_
_entity_poly.entity_id
_entity_poly.type
_entity_poly.pdbx_seq_one_letter_code
_entity_poly.pdbx_strand_id
1 'polypeptide(L)'
;MPTVLEAKVYNLVLEPAIKEQVIAAQKQDKGMSHIQDEINDKKKACFKLDEEGALWFKNRLVVPKDMELRKKILDEAYTSMFTLHPGNNKMYQDIKQKFWWTRMKQEIVKYVSECDVCQRVKADHLKPAGMLQPLAVPA
;
A
#
# COMPACT_ATOMS: atom_id res chain seq x y z
N MET A 1 -15.26 26.41 -21.93
CA MET A 1 -15.33 24.94 -22.02
C MET A 1 -14.06 24.37 -21.40
N PRO A 2 -14.13 23.60 -20.31
CA PRO A 2 -12.94 23.16 -19.59
C PRO A 2 -12.37 21.89 -20.24
N THR A 3 -11.12 21.94 -20.67
CA THR A 3 -10.37 20.76 -21.10
C THR A 3 -9.66 20.19 -19.87
N VAL A 4 -10.18 19.07 -19.38
CA VAL A 4 -9.54 18.27 -18.33
C VAL A 4 -8.26 17.67 -18.93
N LEU A 5 -7.12 18.31 -18.68
CA LEU A 5 -5.82 17.68 -18.91
C LEU A 5 -5.65 16.61 -17.83
N GLU A 6 -5.75 15.36 -18.25
CA GLU A 6 -5.51 14.16 -17.45
C GLU A 6 -4.17 14.30 -16.71
N ALA A 7 -4.26 14.46 -15.38
CA ALA A 7 -3.14 14.34 -14.46
C ALA A 7 -2.64 12.88 -14.46
N LYS A 8 -1.79 12.53 -15.42
CA LYS A 8 -1.22 11.19 -15.62
C LYS A 8 0.31 11.18 -15.61
N VAL A 9 0.95 12.19 -15.03
CA VAL A 9 2.40 12.38 -15.15
C VAL A 9 3.05 12.58 -13.79
N TYR A 10 2.89 11.64 -12.84
CA TYR A 10 3.81 11.49 -11.68
C TYR A 10 3.91 10.05 -11.15
N ASN A 11 3.49 9.05 -11.92
CA ASN A 11 3.82 7.64 -11.63
C ASN A 11 4.82 7.17 -12.68
N LEU A 12 5.91 6.51 -12.27
CA LEU A 12 6.72 5.50 -13.00
C LEU A 12 8.25 5.70 -13.09
N VAL A 13 8.87 6.83 -12.69
CA VAL A 13 10.34 6.93 -12.84
C VAL A 13 11.11 6.13 -11.76
N LEU A 14 10.52 5.90 -10.58
CA LEU A 14 11.17 5.18 -9.48
C LEU A 14 10.75 3.70 -9.35
N GLU A 15 9.85 3.22 -10.21
CA GLU A 15 9.42 1.83 -10.22
C GLU A 15 10.50 0.79 -10.51
N PRO A 16 11.44 1.01 -11.44
CA PRO A 16 12.51 0.04 -11.70
C PRO A 16 13.40 -0.12 -10.47
N ALA A 17 13.81 1.00 -9.87
CA ALA A 17 14.73 1.01 -8.73
C ALA A 17 14.13 0.31 -7.49
N ILE A 18 12.83 0.49 -7.21
CA ILE A 18 12.16 -0.21 -6.10
C ILE A 18 12.03 -1.70 -6.42
N LYS A 19 11.69 -2.07 -7.67
CA LYS A 19 11.59 -3.49 -8.06
C LYS A 19 12.93 -4.20 -7.92
N GLU A 20 14.00 -3.59 -8.40
CA GLU A 20 15.37 -4.12 -8.27
C GLU A 20 15.76 -4.31 -6.80
N GLN A 21 15.44 -3.32 -5.94
CA GLN A 21 15.70 -3.42 -4.49
C GLN A 21 14.90 -4.55 -3.84
N VAL A 22 13.64 -4.76 -4.25
CA VAL A 22 12.82 -5.87 -3.76
C VAL A 22 13.43 -7.21 -4.18
N ILE A 23 13.84 -7.36 -5.44
CA ILE A 23 14.45 -8.60 -5.93
C ILE A 23 15.78 -8.87 -5.21
N ALA A 24 16.60 -7.84 -4.99
CA ALA A 24 17.85 -7.96 -4.24
C ALA A 24 17.59 -8.37 -2.78
N ALA A 25 16.63 -7.71 -2.11
CA ALA A 25 16.28 -8.02 -0.73
C ALA A 25 15.66 -9.43 -0.58
N GLN A 26 14.91 -9.90 -1.58
CA GLN A 26 14.39 -11.28 -1.60
C GLN A 26 15.51 -12.33 -1.58
N LYS A 27 16.64 -12.07 -2.24
CA LYS A 27 17.80 -13.00 -2.25
C LYS A 27 18.48 -13.12 -0.90
N GLN A 28 18.32 -12.13 -0.02
CA GLN A 28 18.95 -12.08 1.30
C GLN A 28 18.03 -12.57 2.43
N ASP A 29 16.72 -12.58 2.23
CA ASP A 29 15.72 -12.88 3.25
C ASP A 29 15.51 -14.41 3.40
N LYS A 30 15.89 -14.95 4.57
CA LYS A 30 15.72 -16.37 4.93
C LYS A 30 14.26 -16.84 4.92
N GLY A 31 13.31 -15.92 5.14
CA GLY A 31 11.87 -16.20 5.09
C GLY A 31 11.36 -16.43 3.67
N MET A 32 12.05 -15.91 2.65
CA MET A 32 11.71 -16.17 1.25
C MET A 32 12.06 -17.59 0.84
N SER A 33 13.17 -18.15 1.34
CA SER A 33 13.56 -19.55 1.09
C SER A 33 12.49 -20.53 1.58
N HIS A 34 11.92 -20.30 2.77
CA HIS A 34 10.82 -21.13 3.29
C HIS A 34 9.57 -21.09 2.39
N ILE A 35 9.26 -19.93 1.80
CA ILE A 35 8.12 -19.80 0.89
C ILE A 35 8.42 -20.50 -0.44
N GLN A 36 9.66 -20.47 -0.91
CA GLN A 36 10.09 -21.22 -2.10
C GLN A 36 9.93 -22.74 -1.91
N ASP A 37 10.32 -23.26 -0.74
CA ASP A 37 10.14 -24.68 -0.39
C ASP A 37 8.66 -25.07 -0.33
N GLU A 38 7.81 -24.22 0.25
CA GLU A 38 6.36 -24.43 0.30
C GLU A 38 5.66 -24.35 -1.08
N ILE A 39 6.24 -23.62 -2.04
CA ILE A 39 5.75 -23.56 -3.43
C ILE A 39 6.09 -24.86 -4.16
N ASN A 40 7.30 -25.37 -3.98
CA ASN A 40 7.73 -26.65 -4.55
C ASN A 40 6.87 -27.82 -4.04
N ASP A 41 6.44 -27.75 -2.78
CA ASP A 41 5.50 -28.72 -2.17
C ASP A 41 4.03 -28.55 -2.64
N LYS A 42 3.77 -27.70 -3.65
CA LYS A 42 2.44 -27.38 -4.23
C LYS A 42 1.36 -26.94 -3.22
N LYS A 43 1.72 -26.64 -1.97
CA LYS A 43 0.77 -26.23 -0.91
C LYS A 43 0.20 -24.83 -1.13
N LYS A 44 0.85 -23.98 -1.93
CA LYS A 44 0.43 -22.58 -2.14
C LYS A 44 0.36 -22.19 -3.63
N ALA A 45 -0.72 -22.59 -4.30
CA ALA A 45 -0.99 -22.30 -5.72
C ALA A 45 -1.04 -20.80 -6.12
N CYS A 46 -1.01 -19.88 -5.16
CA CYS A 46 -1.06 -18.44 -5.42
C CYS A 46 0.32 -17.78 -5.56
N PHE A 47 1.41 -18.49 -5.24
CA PHE A 47 2.77 -17.96 -5.36
C PHE A 47 3.48 -18.55 -6.57
N LYS A 48 4.32 -17.74 -7.21
CA LYS A 48 5.10 -18.08 -8.39
C LYS A 48 6.52 -17.56 -8.24
N LEU A 49 7.48 -18.31 -8.78
CA LEU A 49 8.85 -17.86 -8.92
C LEU A 49 9.07 -17.43 -10.38
N ASP A 50 9.78 -16.33 -10.57
CA ASP A 50 10.21 -15.85 -11.89
C ASP A 50 11.58 -16.43 -12.28
N GLU A 51 11.98 -16.24 -13.54
CA GLU A 51 13.29 -16.68 -14.08
C GLU A 51 14.47 -16.06 -13.32
N GLU A 52 14.30 -14.85 -12.76
CA GLU A 52 15.30 -14.16 -11.94
C GLU A 52 15.33 -14.62 -10.47
N GLY A 53 14.51 -15.62 -10.11
CA GLY A 53 14.34 -16.08 -8.73
C GLY A 53 13.45 -15.17 -7.87
N ALA A 54 12.76 -14.21 -8.50
CA ALA A 54 11.88 -13.28 -7.81
C ALA A 54 10.56 -13.96 -7.39
N LEU A 55 10.11 -13.72 -6.16
CA LEU A 55 8.87 -14.26 -5.64
C LEU A 55 7.68 -13.33 -5.95
N TRP A 56 6.66 -13.92 -6.57
CA TRP A 56 5.42 -13.25 -6.95
C TRP A 56 4.21 -13.90 -6.27
N PHE A 57 3.24 -13.09 -5.85
CA PHE A 57 1.93 -13.53 -5.42
C PHE A 57 0.88 -13.11 -6.45
N LYS A 58 0.37 -14.09 -7.20
CA LYS A 58 -0.47 -13.91 -8.40
C LYS A 58 0.20 -13.07 -9.49
N ASN A 59 0.14 -11.75 -9.39
CA ASN A 59 0.72 -10.78 -10.32
C ASN A 59 1.32 -9.57 -9.57
N ARG A 60 1.76 -9.81 -8.33
CA ARG A 60 2.29 -8.78 -7.43
C ARG A 60 3.61 -9.25 -6.87
N LEU A 61 4.60 -8.37 -6.84
CA LEU A 61 5.92 -8.66 -6.32
C LEU A 61 5.86 -8.75 -4.78
N VAL A 62 6.41 -9.82 -4.21
CA VAL A 62 6.37 -10.04 -2.76
C VAL A 62 7.47 -9.21 -2.10
N VAL A 63 7.12 -8.34 -1.15
CA VAL A 63 8.12 -7.54 -0.45
C VAL A 63 8.61 -8.32 0.79
N PRO A 64 9.93 -8.54 0.96
CA PRO A 64 10.51 -9.19 2.14
C PRO A 64 10.19 -8.44 3.44
N LYS A 65 10.56 -9.02 4.58
CA LYS A 65 10.34 -8.39 5.89
C LYS A 65 11.43 -7.34 6.19
N ASP A 66 11.70 -6.51 5.19
CA ASP A 66 12.61 -5.38 5.27
C ASP A 66 11.79 -4.11 5.59
N MET A 67 12.03 -3.54 6.77
CA MET A 67 11.30 -2.37 7.25
C MET A 67 11.64 -1.11 6.45
N GLU A 68 12.88 -0.95 6.01
CA GLU A 68 13.33 0.22 5.27
C GLU A 68 12.74 0.21 3.86
N LEU A 69 12.74 -0.95 3.21
CA LEU A 69 12.15 -1.14 1.89
C LEU A 69 10.64 -0.94 1.92
N ARG A 70 9.94 -1.52 2.90
CA ARG A 70 8.48 -1.32 3.07
C ARG A 70 8.16 0.15 3.32
N LYS A 71 8.93 0.82 4.18
CA LYS A 71 8.76 2.26 4.45
C LYS A 71 8.97 3.08 3.18
N LYS A 72 10.00 2.78 2.39
CA LYS A 72 10.26 3.47 1.11
C LYS A 72 9.10 3.32 0.12
N ILE A 73 8.51 2.13 0.02
CA ILE A 73 7.30 1.91 -0.81
C ILE A 73 6.11 2.73 -0.30
N LEU A 74 5.95 2.85 1.03
CA LEU A 74 4.89 3.65 1.65
C LEU A 74 5.11 5.15 1.43
N ASP A 75 6.33 5.65 1.61
CA ASP A 75 6.73 7.04 1.39
C ASP A 75 6.54 7.44 -0.08
N GLU A 76 6.92 6.56 -1.02
CA GLU A 76 6.72 6.78 -2.46
C GLU A 76 5.24 6.86 -2.82
N ALA A 77 4.45 5.89 -2.34
CA ALA A 77 3.01 5.90 -2.52
C ALA A 77 2.42 7.20 -1.95
N TYR A 78 2.81 7.58 -0.73
CA TYR A 78 2.34 8.79 -0.07
C TYR A 78 2.76 10.09 -0.79
N THR A 79 3.97 10.14 -1.35
CA THR A 79 4.51 11.32 -2.05
C THR A 79 3.85 11.53 -3.41
N SER A 80 3.65 10.45 -4.18
CA SER A 80 2.84 10.48 -5.41
C SER A 80 1.41 11.00 -5.17
N MET A 81 0.94 10.90 -3.92
CA MET A 81 -0.42 11.24 -3.49
C MET A 81 -0.61 12.67 -2.96
N PHE A 82 0.46 13.46 -2.77
CA PHE A 82 0.39 14.80 -2.18
C PHE A 82 -0.44 15.82 -2.97
N THR A 83 -0.84 15.51 -4.20
CA THR A 83 -1.67 16.40 -5.03
C THR A 83 -3.16 16.36 -4.69
N LEU A 84 -3.69 15.30 -4.06
CA LEU A 84 -5.14 15.15 -3.80
C LEU A 84 -5.42 14.23 -2.60
N HIS A 85 -5.23 14.70 -1.35
CA HIS A 85 -5.38 13.95 -0.08
C HIS A 85 -6.23 12.67 -0.10
N PRO A 86 -5.60 11.50 -0.25
CA PRO A 86 -6.35 10.25 -0.22
C PRO A 86 -6.28 9.57 1.14
N GLY A 87 -7.41 9.02 1.60
CA GLY A 87 -7.42 8.14 2.78
C GLY A 87 -6.70 6.80 2.56
N ASN A 88 -6.55 6.03 3.65
CA ASN A 88 -5.89 4.72 3.71
C ASN A 88 -6.29 3.77 2.55
N ASN A 89 -7.53 3.87 2.07
CA ASN A 89 -8.05 3.04 0.98
C ASN A 89 -7.30 3.27 -0.33
N LYS A 90 -7.00 4.51 -0.73
CA LYS A 90 -6.31 4.75 -2.00
C LYS A 90 -4.86 4.27 -1.96
N MET A 91 -4.14 4.54 -0.86
CA MET A 91 -2.77 4.01 -0.65
C MET A 91 -2.74 2.49 -0.82
N TYR A 92 -3.69 1.80 -0.20
CA TYR A 92 -3.81 0.35 -0.35
C TYR A 92 -4.13 -0.06 -1.78
N GLN A 93 -5.00 0.65 -2.49
CA GLN A 93 -5.34 0.34 -3.88
C GLN A 93 -4.14 0.51 -4.82
N ASP A 94 -3.30 1.52 -4.59
CA ASP A 94 -2.15 1.81 -5.45
C ASP A 94 -1.02 0.80 -5.19
N ILE A 95 -0.67 0.58 -3.93
CA ILE A 95 0.38 -0.38 -3.55
C ILE A 95 -0.02 -1.80 -3.96
N LYS A 96 -1.27 -2.20 -3.70
CA LYS A 96 -1.71 -3.57 -3.97
C LYS A 96 -1.70 -3.91 -5.45
N GLN A 97 -1.69 -2.95 -6.38
CA GLN A 97 -1.63 -3.27 -7.80
C GLN A 97 -0.31 -3.97 -8.18
N LYS A 98 0.78 -3.64 -7.46
CA LYS A 98 2.15 -4.03 -7.85
C LYS A 98 2.86 -4.83 -6.77
N PHE A 99 2.59 -4.55 -5.50
CA PHE A 99 3.29 -5.15 -4.37
C PHE A 99 2.35 -5.95 -3.47
N TRP A 100 2.93 -6.89 -2.74
CA TRP A 100 2.23 -7.66 -1.72
C TRP A 100 3.17 -8.03 -0.57
N TRP A 101 2.69 -7.91 0.67
CA TRP A 101 3.36 -8.50 1.84
C TRP A 101 2.37 -8.83 2.94
N THR A 102 2.82 -9.64 3.91
CA THR A 102 2.00 -10.02 5.07
C THR A 102 1.67 -8.79 5.91
N ARG A 103 0.40 -8.65 6.31
CA ARG A 103 -0.10 -7.51 7.11
C ARG A 103 0.02 -6.13 6.44
N MET A 104 0.16 -6.07 5.11
CA MET A 104 0.23 -4.83 4.33
C MET A 104 -0.86 -3.80 4.67
N LYS A 105 -2.13 -4.23 4.82
CA LYS A 105 -3.22 -3.32 5.23
C LYS A 105 -2.97 -2.67 6.59
N GLN A 106 -2.49 -3.43 7.57
CA GLN A 106 -2.24 -2.93 8.93
C GLN A 106 -1.08 -1.93 8.94
N GLU A 107 -0.02 -2.23 8.19
CA GLU A 107 1.13 -1.32 8.07
C GLU A 107 0.75 0.00 7.38
N ILE A 108 -0.07 -0.04 6.33
CA ILE A 108 -0.58 1.17 5.68
C ILE A 108 -1.45 1.99 6.65
N VAL A 109 -2.34 1.34 7.41
CA VAL A 109 -3.18 2.03 8.39
C VAL A 109 -2.31 2.72 9.45
N LYS A 110 -1.29 2.00 9.96
CA LYS A 110 -0.34 2.55 10.93
C LYS A 110 0.42 3.75 10.35
N TYR A 111 0.95 3.61 9.14
CA TYR A 111 1.69 4.67 8.46
C TYR A 111 0.84 5.94 8.28
N VAL A 112 -0.39 5.81 7.78
CA VAL A 112 -1.29 6.98 7.62
C VAL A 112 -1.73 7.54 8.98
N SER A 113 -1.85 6.70 10.00
CA SER A 113 -2.18 7.17 11.34
C SER A 113 -1.05 7.98 11.99
N GLU A 114 0.20 7.75 11.60
CA GLU A 114 1.37 8.50 12.06
C GLU A 114 1.58 9.81 11.25
N CYS A 115 0.77 10.06 10.23
CA CYS A 115 0.87 11.26 9.41
C CYS A 115 0.04 12.42 9.97
N ASP A 116 0.70 13.46 10.48
CA ASP A 116 0.06 14.67 11.04
C ASP A 116 -0.90 15.35 10.06
N VAL A 117 -0.54 15.42 8.78
CA VAL A 117 -1.37 16.05 7.74
C VAL A 117 -2.67 15.27 7.56
N CYS A 118 -2.58 13.94 7.48
CA CYS A 118 -3.76 13.08 7.40
C CYS A 118 -4.60 13.10 8.67
N GLN A 119 -3.99 13.26 9.84
CA GLN A 119 -4.72 13.39 11.11
C GLN A 119 -5.53 14.68 11.17
N ARG A 120 -4.95 15.82 10.79
CA ARG A 120 -5.66 17.12 10.80
C ARG A 120 -6.88 17.12 9.89
N VAL A 121 -6.74 16.64 8.65
CA VAL A 121 -7.86 16.57 7.69
C VAL A 121 -8.98 15.64 8.20
N LYS A 122 -8.64 14.54 8.88
CA LYS A 122 -9.64 13.67 9.51
C LYS A 122 -10.34 14.35 10.68
N ALA A 123 -9.62 15.09 11.52
CA ALA A 123 -10.18 15.84 12.63
C ALA A 123 -11.15 16.93 12.15
N ASP A 124 -10.80 17.66 11.09
CA ASP A 124 -11.65 18.72 10.51
C ASP A 124 -12.95 18.17 9.90
N HIS A 125 -12.92 16.96 9.32
CA HIS A 125 -14.13 16.30 8.78
C HIS A 125 -15.00 15.63 9.85
N LEU A 126 -14.49 15.38 11.05
CA LEU A 126 -15.33 14.97 12.18
C LEU A 126 -16.03 16.22 12.71
N LYS A 127 -17.25 16.50 12.19
CA LYS A 127 -18.11 17.50 12.81
C LYS A 127 -18.26 17.18 14.30
N PRO A 128 -18.21 18.17 15.22
CA PRO A 128 -18.75 17.93 16.54
C PRO A 128 -20.19 17.45 16.35
N ALA A 129 -20.53 16.29 16.91
CA ALA A 129 -21.91 15.84 16.94
C ALA A 129 -22.70 16.95 17.66
N GLY A 130 -23.45 17.76 16.90
CA GLY A 130 -24.35 18.74 17.47
C GLY A 130 -25.34 18.03 18.40
N MET A 131 -25.90 18.76 19.37
CA MET A 131 -26.92 18.20 20.26
C MET A 131 -28.02 17.53 19.42
N LEU A 132 -28.22 16.23 19.62
CA LEU A 132 -29.31 15.49 18.98
C LEU A 132 -30.63 16.14 19.43
N GLN A 133 -31.36 16.75 18.50
CA GLN A 133 -32.68 17.27 18.81
C GLN A 133 -33.66 16.09 18.97
N PRO A 134 -34.40 15.99 20.09
CA PRO A 134 -35.46 15.00 20.24
C PRO A 134 -36.53 15.20 19.16
N LEU A 135 -36.95 14.12 18.52
CA LEU A 135 -38.10 14.14 17.63
C LEU A 135 -39.36 14.53 18.42
N ALA A 136 -40.21 15.36 17.83
CA ALA A 136 -41.46 15.75 18.46
C ALA A 136 -42.31 14.50 18.73
N VAL A 137 -42.78 14.36 19.97
CA VAL A 137 -43.65 13.25 20.37
C VAL A 137 -45.02 13.47 19.71
N PRO A 138 -45.55 12.51 18.93
CA PRO A 138 -46.87 12.64 18.32
C PRO A 138 -47.97 12.62 19.39
N ALA A 139 -49.01 13.44 19.18
CA ALA A 139 -50.20 13.54 20.02
C ALA A 139 -51.19 12.38 19.77
#